data_AF-A0A2D5Q812-F1
#
_entry.id   AF-A0A2D5Q812-F1
#
_cell.length_a   1.000
_cell.length_b   1.000
_cell.length_c   1.000
_cell.angle_alpha   90.00
_cell.angle_beta   90.00
_cell.angle_gamma   90.00
#
_symmetry.space_group_name_H-M   'P 1'
#
loop_
_entity.id
_entity.type
_entity.pdbx_description
1 polymer ?
#
loop_
_entity_poly.entity_id
_entity_poly.type
_entity_poly.pdbx_seq_one_letter_code
_entity_poly.pdbx_strand_id
1 'polypeptide(L)'
;MEIWLRPNDGEKDAETGKVDRVFSEGATQDHLRAVDGVLYQGERVLGAHVIINDGATQNDGIAHMGTVDWIMVECETWSMIPLENLIAHRSGSHTKIAAVINTPLEAQGAGFALEQGVDALVISSEPAMLEAALSVKAQRLERHEPDQSFETAAVDSLQLAPLSVESVEQAGLGDRYCLDFLSSFSQGEGILVGSSARTLFLVHSETIPSTFVPTRPFRVNAGAPHTYVMMGDGTTKYISELEAGDSILGVSTSGETRKIVLGRVKIEQRPMVKITGRKINILQQNDNTSHVFMQQAETVRLVSEHLHAVAVTELQPGQRILGWEGHDARHVGVPIQGGIEER
;
A
#
# COMPACT_ATOMS: atom_id res chain seq x y z
N MET A 1 11.36 -2.03 17.73
CA MET A 1 12.54 -2.40 16.91
C MET A 1 13.67 -1.46 17.27
N GLU A 2 14.89 -1.96 17.39
CA GLU A 2 16.11 -1.20 17.64
C GLU A 2 16.79 -0.77 16.31
N ILE A 3 17.59 0.29 16.34
CA ILE A 3 18.48 0.73 15.26
C ILE A 3 19.90 0.66 15.81
N TRP A 4 20.75 -0.13 15.18
CA TRP A 4 22.14 -0.30 15.54
C TRP A 4 23.02 0.34 14.47
N LEU A 5 23.94 1.19 14.90
CA LEU A 5 24.88 1.86 14.01
C LEU A 5 26.18 1.07 13.94
N ARG A 6 26.58 0.65 12.74
CA ARG A 6 27.89 0.06 12.45
C ARG A 6 28.69 1.05 11.59
N PRO A 7 29.57 1.87 12.19
CA PRO A 7 30.35 2.85 11.46
C PRO A 7 31.23 2.17 10.40
N ASN A 8 31.44 2.85 9.27
CA ASN A 8 32.48 2.45 8.32
C ASN A 8 33.88 2.75 8.90
N ASP A 9 34.88 1.97 8.50
CA ASP A 9 36.26 2.11 8.95
C ASP A 9 36.75 3.57 8.78
N GLY A 10 37.07 4.23 9.89
CA GLY A 10 37.63 5.59 9.92
C GLY A 10 36.63 6.74 10.07
N GLU A 11 35.33 6.48 10.17
CA GLU A 11 34.33 7.51 10.48
C GLU A 11 34.15 7.73 11.99
N LYS A 12 33.93 8.99 12.40
CA LYS A 12 33.63 9.33 13.80
C LYS A 12 32.20 8.93 14.12
N ASP A 13 31.96 8.51 15.37
CA ASP A 13 30.65 8.17 15.91
C ASP A 13 29.58 9.21 15.47
N ALA A 14 28.65 8.78 14.61
CA ALA A 14 27.54 9.61 14.18
C ALA A 14 26.60 9.88 15.36
N GLU A 15 25.77 10.94 15.26
CA GLU A 15 24.87 11.44 16.32
C GLU A 15 24.17 10.31 17.11
N THR A 16 24.69 10.02 18.31
CA THR A 16 24.25 8.91 19.18
C THR A 16 22.85 9.08 19.75
N GLY A 17 22.20 10.23 19.52
CA GLY A 17 20.87 10.54 20.05
C GLY A 17 19.70 9.86 19.33
N LYS A 18 19.93 9.21 18.18
CA LYS A 18 18.85 8.64 17.34
C LYS A 18 18.93 7.11 17.14
N VAL A 19 19.99 6.48 17.63
CA VAL A 19 20.24 5.04 17.50
C VAL A 19 20.27 4.38 18.87
N ASP A 20 19.87 3.11 18.95
CA ASP A 20 19.74 2.39 20.22
C ASP A 20 21.07 1.76 20.66
N ARG A 21 21.94 1.36 19.71
CA ARG A 21 23.27 0.79 19.97
C ARG A 21 24.27 1.19 18.89
N VAL A 22 25.56 1.17 19.22
CA VAL A 22 26.66 1.52 18.30
C VAL A 22 27.75 0.46 18.36
N PHE A 23 28.32 0.08 17.21
CA PHE A 23 29.50 -0.76 17.13
C PHE A 23 30.77 0.07 17.25
N SER A 24 31.79 -0.49 17.89
CA SER A 24 33.11 0.13 17.99
C SER A 24 34.20 -0.92 18.10
N GLU A 25 35.38 -0.61 17.58
CA GLU A 25 36.57 -1.46 17.72
C GLU A 25 37.12 -1.47 19.16
N GLY A 26 36.80 -0.45 19.96
CA GLY A 26 37.22 -0.34 21.36
C GLY A 26 36.28 -1.08 22.33
N ALA A 27 36.85 -1.78 23.32
CA ALA A 27 36.09 -2.41 24.39
C ALA A 27 35.60 -1.38 25.42
N THR A 28 34.65 -0.53 25.04
CA THR A 28 33.85 0.24 26.01
C THR A 28 32.66 -0.63 26.46
N GLN A 29 32.18 -0.44 27.68
CA GLN A 29 31.13 -1.32 28.25
C GLN A 29 29.82 -1.31 27.45
N ASP A 30 29.54 -0.24 26.70
CA ASP A 30 28.24 -0.03 26.06
C ASP A 30 28.22 -0.37 24.56
N HIS A 31 29.37 -0.52 23.91
CA HIS A 31 29.46 -0.73 22.47
C HIS A 31 29.33 -2.21 22.07
N LEU A 32 28.77 -2.42 20.88
CA LEU A 32 28.68 -3.72 20.24
C LEU A 32 29.98 -4.07 19.52
N ARG A 33 30.31 -5.36 19.52
CA ARG A 33 31.39 -5.92 18.69
C ARG A 33 31.00 -7.31 18.21
N ALA A 34 31.39 -7.65 16.98
CA ALA A 34 31.24 -8.98 16.43
C ALA A 34 32.64 -9.55 16.12
N VAL A 35 33.00 -10.65 16.79
CA VAL A 35 34.32 -11.27 16.66
C VAL A 35 34.12 -12.78 16.56
N ASP A 36 34.69 -13.40 15.51
CA ASP A 36 34.68 -14.85 15.28
C ASP A 36 33.29 -15.49 15.43
N GLY A 37 32.27 -14.87 14.85
CA GLY A 37 30.89 -15.38 14.88
C GLY A 37 30.13 -15.14 16.19
N VAL A 38 30.71 -14.39 17.14
CA VAL A 38 30.08 -14.07 18.42
C VAL A 38 29.81 -12.58 18.52
N LEU A 39 28.58 -12.23 18.91
CA LEU A 39 28.14 -10.86 19.18
C LEU A 39 28.28 -10.55 20.67
N TYR A 40 28.94 -9.43 20.98
CA TYR A 40 29.16 -8.96 22.35
C TYR A 40 28.64 -7.55 22.55
N GLN A 41 28.33 -7.23 23.81
CA GLN A 41 28.19 -5.86 24.32
C GLN A 41 29.20 -5.67 25.46
N GLY A 42 30.22 -4.85 25.23
CA GLY A 42 31.42 -4.81 26.07
C GLY A 42 32.08 -6.19 26.20
N GLU A 43 32.14 -6.72 27.42
CA GLU A 43 32.67 -8.06 27.72
C GLU A 43 31.60 -9.16 27.72
N ARG A 44 30.30 -8.81 27.75
CA ARG A 44 29.21 -9.79 27.80
C ARG A 44 28.93 -10.36 26.42
N VAL A 45 28.81 -11.69 26.33
CA VAL A 45 28.26 -12.37 25.15
C VAL A 45 26.77 -12.03 25.06
N LEU A 46 26.39 -11.40 23.95
CA LEU A 46 25.00 -11.04 23.63
C LEU A 46 24.36 -12.08 22.70
N GLY A 47 25.16 -12.72 21.85
CA GLY A 47 24.71 -13.87 21.06
C GLY A 47 25.61 -14.18 19.88
N ALA A 48 25.03 -14.49 18.72
CA ALA A 48 25.76 -14.96 17.55
C ALA A 48 25.79 -13.90 16.43
N HIS A 49 26.88 -13.88 15.67
CA HIS A 49 26.99 -13.18 14.39
C HIS A 49 27.10 -14.23 13.28
N VAL A 50 26.12 -14.26 12.37
CA VAL A 50 25.99 -15.28 11.35
C VAL A 50 26.01 -14.63 9.97
N ILE A 51 26.98 -15.01 9.16
CA ILE A 51 27.07 -14.60 7.76
C ILE A 51 26.41 -15.69 6.92
N ILE A 52 25.32 -15.35 6.23
CA ILE A 52 24.52 -16.28 5.44
C ILE A 52 24.93 -16.16 3.97
N ASN A 53 25.42 -17.26 3.42
CA ASN A 53 25.76 -17.39 2.01
C ASN A 53 25.06 -18.59 1.34
N ASP A 54 24.55 -19.53 2.13
CA ASP A 54 23.86 -20.72 1.67
C ASP A 54 22.89 -21.29 2.73
N GLY A 55 22.31 -22.46 2.44
CA GLY A 55 21.42 -23.13 3.37
C GLY A 55 22.12 -23.72 4.61
N ALA A 56 23.42 -23.98 4.56
CA ALA A 56 24.16 -24.53 5.69
C ALA A 56 24.39 -23.45 6.75
N THR A 57 24.92 -22.30 6.34
CA THR A 57 25.11 -21.13 7.22
C THR A 57 23.79 -20.58 7.75
N GLN A 58 22.71 -20.67 6.98
CA GLN A 58 21.37 -20.39 7.49
C GLN A 58 20.95 -21.34 8.62
N ASN A 59 21.18 -22.65 8.46
CA ASN A 59 20.85 -23.64 9.49
C ASN A 59 21.66 -23.42 10.77
N ASP A 60 22.91 -22.98 10.68
CA ASP A 60 23.71 -22.57 11.83
C ASP A 60 23.04 -21.40 12.59
N GLY A 61 22.52 -20.41 11.86
CA GLY A 61 21.72 -19.33 12.44
C GLY A 61 20.44 -19.83 13.13
N ILE A 62 19.72 -20.77 12.52
CA ILE A 62 18.53 -21.38 13.14
C ILE A 62 18.91 -22.16 14.39
N ALA A 63 20.05 -22.86 14.41
CA ALA A 63 20.50 -23.66 15.55
C ALA A 63 20.76 -22.82 16.82
N HIS A 64 21.07 -21.53 16.66
CA HIS A 64 21.22 -20.59 17.78
C HIS A 64 19.87 -20.12 18.37
N MET A 65 18.75 -20.28 17.66
CA MET A 65 17.42 -19.87 18.14
C MET A 65 17.07 -20.55 19.47
N GLY A 66 16.76 -19.74 20.48
CA GLY A 66 16.39 -20.19 21.82
C GLY A 66 17.58 -20.41 22.75
N THR A 67 18.82 -20.21 22.28
CA THR A 67 20.05 -20.37 23.07
C THR A 67 20.77 -19.06 23.37
N VAL A 68 20.52 -18.02 22.59
CA VAL A 68 21.16 -16.70 22.70
C VAL A 68 20.12 -15.58 22.75
N ASP A 69 20.47 -14.43 23.33
CA ASP A 69 19.58 -13.27 23.39
C ASP A 69 19.38 -12.65 21.98
N TRP A 70 20.44 -12.61 21.17
CA TRP A 70 20.44 -12.02 19.83
C TRP A 70 21.15 -12.88 18.78
N ILE A 71 20.64 -12.86 17.56
CA ILE A 71 21.41 -13.23 16.37
C ILE A 71 21.50 -12.01 15.47
N MET A 72 22.72 -11.59 15.16
CA MET A 72 22.99 -10.66 14.09
C MET A 72 23.24 -11.42 12.80
N VAL A 73 22.49 -11.11 11.75
CA VAL A 73 22.59 -11.79 10.45
C VAL A 73 23.04 -10.84 9.35
N GLU A 74 24.02 -11.29 8.58
CA GLU A 74 24.56 -10.57 7.43
C GLU A 74 24.46 -11.48 6.20
N CYS A 75 23.74 -11.06 5.17
CA CYS A 75 23.57 -11.86 3.95
C CYS A 75 24.60 -11.43 2.91
N GLU A 76 25.43 -12.36 2.41
CA GLU A 76 26.44 -12.06 1.39
C GLU A 76 25.79 -11.69 0.05
N THR A 77 24.68 -12.34 -0.28
CA THR A 77 23.77 -11.93 -1.37
C THR A 77 22.39 -11.70 -0.77
N TRP A 78 21.90 -10.47 -0.80
CA TRP A 78 20.60 -10.16 -0.19
C TRP A 78 19.47 -10.93 -0.88
N SER A 79 18.72 -11.68 -0.08
CA SER A 79 17.47 -12.33 -0.46
C SER A 79 16.55 -12.29 0.75
N MET A 80 15.27 -11.99 0.52
CA MET A 80 14.27 -11.98 1.60
C MET A 80 14.08 -13.36 2.23
N ILE A 81 14.23 -14.42 1.42
CA ILE A 81 13.93 -15.80 1.82
C ILE A 81 14.78 -16.24 3.04
N PRO A 82 16.11 -16.03 3.07
CA PRO A 82 16.92 -16.33 4.25
C PRO A 82 16.41 -15.69 5.56
N LEU A 83 16.02 -14.42 5.48
CA LEU A 83 15.56 -13.66 6.63
C LEU A 83 14.16 -14.09 7.08
N GLU A 84 13.24 -14.31 6.13
CA GLU A 84 11.89 -14.81 6.40
C GLU A 84 11.91 -16.17 7.09
N ASN A 85 12.77 -17.08 6.64
CA ASN A 85 12.96 -18.38 7.28
C ASN A 85 13.41 -18.22 8.73
N LEU A 86 14.36 -17.33 9.04
CA LEU A 86 14.79 -17.09 10.43
C LEU A 86 13.67 -16.50 11.29
N ILE A 87 12.92 -15.53 10.75
CA ILE A 87 11.75 -14.95 11.43
C ILE A 87 10.69 -16.00 11.70
N ALA A 88 10.42 -16.91 10.76
CA ALA A 88 9.48 -18.00 10.93
C ALA A 88 9.90 -18.97 12.06
N HIS A 89 11.20 -19.26 12.18
CA HIS A 89 11.75 -20.12 13.24
C HIS A 89 11.90 -19.42 14.59
N ARG A 90 11.73 -18.09 14.66
CA ARG A 90 11.71 -17.33 15.92
C ARG A 90 10.49 -17.65 16.77
N SER A 91 9.40 -18.15 16.18
CA SER A 91 8.15 -18.43 16.91
C SER A 91 8.39 -19.40 18.08
N GLY A 92 8.13 -18.93 19.31
CA GLY A 92 8.37 -19.70 20.54
C GLY A 92 9.78 -19.56 21.14
N SER A 93 10.65 -18.75 20.54
CA SER A 93 11.98 -18.41 21.05
C SER A 93 12.00 -17.01 21.68
N HIS A 94 12.90 -16.81 22.66
CA HIS A 94 13.21 -15.47 23.21
C HIS A 94 14.29 -14.73 22.41
N THR A 95 14.95 -15.41 21.47
CA THR A 95 16.03 -14.87 20.67
C THR A 95 15.53 -13.80 19.71
N LYS A 96 16.19 -12.65 19.72
CA LYS A 96 15.91 -11.52 18.83
C LYS A 96 16.81 -11.55 17.60
N ILE A 97 16.34 -10.98 16.49
CA ILE A 97 17.06 -10.95 15.22
C ILE A 97 17.46 -9.52 14.88
N ALA A 98 18.74 -9.28 14.65
CA ALA A 98 19.29 -8.05 14.10
C ALA A 98 19.77 -8.30 12.67
N ALA A 99 19.24 -7.59 11.67
CA ALA A 99 19.67 -7.77 10.28
C ALA A 99 20.60 -6.64 9.84
N VAL A 100 21.74 -7.00 9.24
CA VAL A 100 22.64 -6.05 8.58
C VAL A 100 22.03 -5.65 7.24
N ILE A 101 21.88 -4.34 7.05
CA ILE A 101 21.21 -3.73 5.90
C ILE A 101 22.24 -2.92 5.11
N ASN A 102 22.30 -3.15 3.80
CA ASN A 102 23.23 -2.48 2.91
C ASN A 102 22.54 -1.45 2.01
N THR A 103 21.22 -1.48 1.89
CA THR A 103 20.45 -0.48 1.11
C THR A 103 19.17 0.00 1.82
N PRO A 104 18.68 1.22 1.53
CA PRO A 104 17.41 1.71 2.08
C PRO A 104 16.20 0.81 1.81
N LEU A 105 16.18 0.12 0.65
CA LEU A 105 15.09 -0.78 0.27
C LEU A 105 15.06 -2.04 1.15
N GLU A 106 16.23 -2.57 1.50
CA GLU A 106 16.36 -3.73 2.39
C GLU A 106 15.82 -3.44 3.79
N ALA A 107 15.97 -2.19 4.28
CA ALA A 107 15.44 -1.78 5.59
C ALA A 107 13.91 -1.97 5.68
N GLN A 108 13.18 -1.58 4.63
CA GLN A 108 11.73 -1.78 4.53
C GLN A 108 11.37 -3.27 4.48
N GLY A 109 12.08 -4.05 3.65
CA GLY A 109 11.89 -5.50 3.57
C GLY A 109 12.10 -6.18 4.92
N ALA A 110 13.25 -5.95 5.57
CA ALA A 110 13.59 -6.55 6.86
C ALA A 110 12.67 -6.09 8.00
N GLY A 111 12.27 -4.82 7.99
CA GLY A 111 11.39 -4.23 9.01
C GLY A 111 9.98 -4.83 9.04
N PHE A 112 9.50 -5.39 7.93
CA PHE A 112 8.13 -5.88 7.80
C PHE A 112 7.99 -7.32 7.29
N ALA A 113 9.10 -8.04 7.13
CA ALA A 113 9.11 -9.44 6.70
C ALA A 113 8.15 -10.31 7.53
N LEU A 114 7.32 -11.09 6.83
CA LEU A 114 6.25 -11.92 7.42
C LEU A 114 5.33 -11.19 8.41
N GLU A 115 5.11 -9.89 8.20
CA GLU A 115 4.33 -8.99 9.09
C GLU A 115 4.87 -8.84 10.52
N GLN A 116 5.97 -9.52 10.86
CA GLN A 116 6.61 -9.47 12.17
C GLN A 116 7.84 -8.57 12.17
N GLY A 117 8.63 -8.63 11.09
CA GLY A 117 9.90 -7.93 10.95
C GLY A 117 11.00 -8.39 11.91
N VAL A 118 12.21 -7.89 11.67
CA VAL A 118 13.38 -8.10 12.56
C VAL A 118 13.31 -7.24 13.81
N ASP A 119 14.01 -7.61 14.87
CA ASP A 119 14.03 -6.85 16.13
C ASP A 119 14.98 -5.65 16.09
N ALA A 120 16.00 -5.69 15.24
CA ALA A 120 16.90 -4.57 15.01
C ALA A 120 17.35 -4.47 13.54
N LEU A 121 17.57 -3.24 13.06
CA LEU A 121 18.29 -2.96 11.83
C LEU A 121 19.71 -2.52 12.16
N VAL A 122 20.71 -3.17 11.57
CA VAL A 122 22.12 -2.78 11.67
C VAL A 122 22.48 -2.04 10.39
N ILE A 123 22.82 -0.76 10.50
CA ILE A 123 23.02 0.16 9.36
C ILE A 123 24.39 0.82 9.40
N SER A 124 24.87 1.25 8.23
CA SER A 124 26.03 2.14 8.14
C SER A 124 25.69 3.57 8.60
N SER A 125 26.72 4.40 8.76
CA SER A 125 26.64 5.81 9.12
C SER A 125 26.13 6.75 8.01
N GLU A 126 25.75 6.20 6.87
CA GLU A 126 25.20 6.98 5.76
C GLU A 126 23.85 7.62 6.13
N PRO A 127 23.65 8.93 5.86
CA PRO A 127 22.40 9.61 6.18
C PRO A 127 21.15 8.94 5.59
N ALA A 128 21.24 8.40 4.37
CA ALA A 128 20.14 7.71 3.71
C ALA A 128 19.73 6.41 4.44
N MET A 129 20.70 5.70 5.01
CA MET A 129 20.45 4.47 5.79
C MET A 129 19.81 4.80 7.13
N LEU A 130 20.29 5.86 7.79
CA LEU A 130 19.70 6.34 9.04
C LEU A 130 18.27 6.82 8.85
N GLU A 131 17.99 7.58 7.79
CA GLU A 131 16.64 8.03 7.43
C GLU A 131 15.71 6.84 7.16
N ALA A 132 16.16 5.86 6.37
CA ALA A 132 15.39 4.65 6.09
C ALA A 132 15.06 3.86 7.36
N ALA A 133 16.04 3.65 8.25
CA ALA A 133 15.84 2.92 9.50
C ALA A 133 14.90 3.64 10.47
N LEU A 134 15.02 4.96 10.59
CA LEU A 134 14.12 5.79 11.41
C LEU A 134 12.68 5.75 10.87
N SER A 135 12.52 5.83 9.55
CA SER A 135 11.22 5.71 8.88
C SER A 135 10.55 4.36 9.19
N VAL A 136 11.29 3.25 9.05
CA VAL A 136 10.78 1.91 9.40
C VAL A 136 10.45 1.80 10.90
N LYS A 137 11.30 2.35 11.78
CA LYS A 137 11.05 2.33 13.23
C LYS A 137 9.77 3.10 13.60
N ALA A 138 9.53 4.26 12.99
CA ALA A 138 8.31 5.04 13.19
C ALA A 138 7.06 4.26 12.75
N GLN A 139 7.06 3.73 11.52
CA GLN A 139 5.96 2.91 10.99
C GLN A 139 5.68 1.66 11.84
N ARG A 140 6.70 1.06 12.47
CA ARG A 140 6.52 -0.08 13.38
C ARG A 140 5.93 0.28 14.74
N LEU A 141 6.20 1.49 15.24
CA LEU A 141 5.62 2.01 16.48
C LEU A 141 4.14 2.34 16.27
N GLU A 142 3.80 2.96 15.15
CA GLU A 142 2.41 3.24 14.74
C GLU A 142 1.57 1.96 14.66
N ARG A 143 2.12 0.86 14.12
CA ARG A 143 1.43 -0.44 14.06
C ARG A 143 1.19 -1.15 15.40
N HIS A 144 1.90 -0.79 16.47
CA HIS A 144 1.71 -1.41 17.80
C HIS A 144 0.65 -0.72 18.65
N GLU A 145 0.10 0.41 18.20
CA GLU A 145 -1.20 0.87 18.66
C GLU A 145 -2.27 0.12 17.85
N PRO A 146 -3.27 -0.52 18.49
CA PRO A 146 -4.36 -1.14 17.77
C PRO A 146 -5.14 -0.01 17.10
N ASP A 147 -5.31 -0.11 15.77
CA ASP A 147 -5.81 0.92 14.84
C ASP A 147 -4.80 2.03 14.48
N GLN A 148 -4.10 1.87 13.35
CA GLN A 148 -4.41 2.65 12.14
C GLN A 148 -3.50 2.32 10.95
N SER A 149 -4.11 2.49 9.78
CA SER A 149 -3.61 2.36 8.41
C SER A 149 -2.21 2.92 8.16
N PHE A 150 -1.49 2.25 7.25
CA PHE A 150 -0.25 2.72 6.62
C PHE A 150 -0.30 4.22 6.27
N GLU A 151 0.46 5.05 6.99
CA GLU A 151 0.63 6.45 6.68
C GLU A 151 1.54 6.64 5.45
N THR A 152 0.90 6.88 4.31
CA THR A 152 1.52 7.58 3.18
C THR A 152 0.70 8.82 2.89
N ALA A 153 0.92 9.90 3.67
CA ALA A 153 0.31 11.23 3.48
C ALA A 153 -1.10 11.15 2.87
N ALA A 154 -2.06 10.69 3.67
CA ALA A 154 -3.45 10.55 3.28
C ALA A 154 -4.14 11.91 3.27
N VAL A 155 -5.09 12.07 2.37
CA VAL A 155 -6.19 13.01 2.60
C VAL A 155 -7.05 12.28 3.65
N ASP A 156 -6.93 12.67 4.93
CA ASP A 156 -7.42 11.91 6.10
C ASP A 156 -8.87 11.42 6.00
N SER A 157 -9.69 12.08 5.19
CA SER A 157 -10.96 11.54 4.70
C SER A 157 -11.43 12.34 3.49
N LEU A 158 -12.13 11.67 2.59
CA LEU A 158 -12.78 12.27 1.44
C LEU A 158 -14.28 12.29 1.65
N GLN A 159 -14.90 13.47 1.54
CA GLN A 159 -16.35 13.57 1.63
C GLN A 159 -17.01 13.00 0.38
N LEU A 160 -17.67 11.85 0.54
CA LEU A 160 -18.48 11.24 -0.51
C LEU A 160 -19.85 11.93 -0.61
N ALA A 161 -20.37 12.00 -1.83
CA ALA A 161 -21.67 12.60 -2.13
C ALA A 161 -22.60 11.57 -2.79
N PRO A 162 -23.91 11.57 -2.47
CA PRO A 162 -24.87 10.71 -3.14
C PRO A 162 -25.21 11.23 -4.55
N LEU A 163 -25.20 10.33 -5.51
CA LEU A 163 -25.66 10.51 -6.88
C LEU A 163 -26.91 9.66 -7.09
N SER A 164 -27.98 10.24 -7.64
CA SER A 164 -29.18 9.50 -8.04
C SER A 164 -28.96 8.91 -9.43
N VAL A 165 -29.11 7.59 -9.57
CA VAL A 165 -29.09 6.92 -10.86
C VAL A 165 -30.27 7.41 -11.69
N GLU A 166 -30.02 7.94 -12.87
CA GLU A 166 -31.06 8.36 -13.82
C GLU A 166 -31.39 7.24 -14.79
N SER A 167 -30.36 6.59 -15.33
CA SER A 167 -30.48 5.55 -16.34
C SER A 167 -29.35 4.53 -16.24
N VAL A 168 -29.67 3.31 -16.65
CA VAL A 168 -28.72 2.22 -16.89
C VAL A 168 -29.04 1.69 -18.28
N GLU A 169 -28.16 1.98 -19.25
CA GLU A 169 -28.39 1.72 -20.67
C GLU A 169 -27.34 0.76 -21.20
N GLN A 170 -27.71 -0.15 -22.10
CA GLN A 170 -26.71 -0.98 -22.78
C GLN A 170 -25.86 -0.12 -23.72
N ALA A 171 -24.54 -0.25 -23.61
CA ALA A 171 -23.57 0.54 -24.38
C ALA A 171 -22.88 -0.26 -25.49
N GLY A 172 -23.22 -1.54 -25.66
CA GLY A 172 -22.60 -2.42 -26.65
C GLY A 172 -21.27 -3.02 -26.17
N LEU A 173 -20.40 -3.36 -27.11
CA LEU A 173 -19.07 -3.92 -26.82
C LEU A 173 -18.04 -2.80 -26.68
N GLY A 174 -17.18 -2.86 -25.66
CA GLY A 174 -16.09 -1.91 -25.48
C GLY A 174 -14.89 -2.50 -24.74
N ASP A 175 -13.76 -1.79 -24.77
CA ASP A 175 -12.57 -2.16 -24.02
C ASP A 175 -12.82 -1.93 -22.52
N ARG A 176 -12.93 -3.03 -21.76
CA ARG A 176 -12.99 -3.01 -20.31
C ARG A 176 -11.58 -2.97 -19.75
N TYR A 177 -11.29 -1.90 -19.01
CA TYR A 177 -10.09 -1.72 -18.24
C TYR A 177 -10.31 -2.20 -16.80
N CYS A 178 -9.48 -3.14 -16.39
CA CYS A 178 -9.50 -3.70 -15.06
C CYS A 178 -8.15 -3.55 -14.40
N LEU A 179 -8.17 -3.01 -13.20
CA LEU A 179 -6.99 -2.63 -12.45
C LEU A 179 -6.72 -3.71 -11.39
N ASP A 180 -5.55 -4.32 -11.46
CA ASP A 180 -5.03 -5.24 -10.45
C ASP A 180 -3.97 -4.52 -9.63
N PHE A 181 -4.14 -4.49 -8.31
CA PHE A 181 -3.28 -3.75 -7.38
C PHE A 181 -2.31 -4.66 -6.62
N LEU A 182 -1.26 -4.07 -6.05
CA LEU A 182 -0.26 -4.79 -5.26
C LEU A 182 -0.72 -5.13 -3.84
N SER A 183 -1.78 -4.48 -3.34
CA SER A 183 -2.41 -4.81 -2.07
C SER A 183 -3.89 -5.16 -2.26
N SER A 184 -4.44 -5.89 -1.30
CA SER A 184 -5.86 -6.22 -1.29
C SER A 184 -6.68 -5.07 -0.72
N PHE A 185 -7.92 -4.97 -1.17
CA PHE A 185 -8.97 -4.12 -0.61
C PHE A 185 -9.71 -4.85 0.51
N SER A 186 -10.16 -4.09 1.49
CA SER A 186 -11.17 -4.52 2.46
C SER A 186 -12.57 -4.48 1.85
N GLN A 187 -13.51 -5.25 2.39
CA GLN A 187 -14.89 -5.18 1.94
C GLN A 187 -15.47 -3.78 2.23
N GLY A 188 -15.88 -3.11 1.17
CA GLY A 188 -16.41 -1.74 1.23
C GLY A 188 -15.44 -0.71 0.65
N GLU A 189 -14.21 -1.14 0.32
CA GLU A 189 -13.26 -0.30 -0.39
C GLU A 189 -13.35 -0.46 -1.92
N GLY A 190 -12.93 0.60 -2.59
CA GLY A 190 -12.93 0.72 -4.03
C GLY A 190 -12.06 1.86 -4.51
N ILE A 191 -12.35 2.33 -5.73
CA ILE A 191 -11.71 3.51 -6.33
C ILE A 191 -12.77 4.42 -6.94
N LEU A 192 -12.41 5.69 -7.15
CA LEU A 192 -13.27 6.68 -7.77
C LEU A 192 -12.98 6.80 -9.26
N VAL A 193 -13.99 6.58 -10.10
CA VAL A 193 -13.85 6.67 -11.56
C VAL A 193 -15.07 7.29 -12.24
N GLY A 194 -14.92 7.93 -13.39
CA GLY A 194 -16.06 8.51 -14.12
C GLY A 194 -15.67 9.07 -15.48
N SER A 195 -16.65 9.31 -16.35
CA SER A 195 -16.39 9.97 -17.66
C SER A 195 -16.07 11.46 -17.53
N SER A 196 -16.28 12.08 -16.36
CA SER A 196 -15.88 13.45 -16.07
C SER A 196 -15.02 13.53 -14.81
N ALA A 197 -13.93 14.28 -14.89
CA ALA A 197 -13.06 14.54 -13.74
C ALA A 197 -13.77 15.29 -12.59
N ARG A 198 -14.92 15.93 -12.86
CA ARG A 198 -15.70 16.66 -11.84
C ARG A 198 -16.63 15.78 -11.03
N THR A 199 -17.00 14.61 -11.53
CA THR A 199 -17.97 13.74 -10.85
C THR A 199 -17.61 12.29 -11.13
N LEU A 200 -17.03 11.67 -10.10
CA LEU A 200 -16.58 10.29 -10.09
C LEU A 200 -17.54 9.42 -9.27
N PHE A 201 -17.60 8.15 -9.60
CA PHE A 201 -18.43 7.12 -8.98
C PHE A 201 -17.54 6.20 -8.16
N LEU A 202 -17.98 5.81 -6.96
CA LEU A 202 -17.25 4.86 -6.13
C LEU A 202 -17.54 3.43 -6.59
N VAL A 203 -16.52 2.81 -7.19
CA VAL A 203 -16.58 1.46 -7.73
C VAL A 203 -15.94 0.51 -6.75
N HIS A 204 -16.71 -0.46 -6.31
CA HIS A 204 -16.30 -1.43 -5.32
C HIS A 204 -15.34 -2.48 -5.91
N SER A 205 -14.39 -2.92 -5.10
CA SER A 205 -13.45 -4.00 -5.43
C SER A 205 -14.14 -5.36 -5.55
N GLU A 206 -13.51 -6.35 -6.22
CA GLU A 206 -14.01 -7.73 -6.31
C GLU A 206 -13.85 -8.52 -4.98
N THR A 207 -14.17 -7.89 -3.84
CA THR A 207 -14.09 -8.46 -2.48
C THR A 207 -15.34 -9.24 -2.07
N ILE A 208 -16.49 -9.01 -2.72
CA ILE A 208 -17.74 -9.74 -2.43
C ILE A 208 -17.85 -10.99 -3.30
N PRO A 209 -18.04 -12.18 -2.70
CA PRO A 209 -18.15 -13.43 -3.43
C PRO A 209 -19.35 -13.43 -4.39
N SER A 210 -19.18 -14.09 -5.52
CA SER A 210 -20.27 -14.40 -6.45
C SER A 210 -20.52 -15.90 -6.47
N THR A 211 -21.69 -16.31 -6.94
CA THR A 211 -22.06 -17.74 -7.04
C THR A 211 -21.16 -18.51 -8.01
N PHE A 212 -20.54 -17.83 -8.99
CA PHE A 212 -19.86 -18.47 -10.12
C PHE A 212 -18.35 -18.23 -10.17
N VAL A 213 -17.83 -17.22 -9.45
CA VAL A 213 -16.43 -16.79 -9.56
C VAL A 213 -15.87 -16.44 -8.16
N PRO A 214 -14.67 -16.92 -7.81
CA PRO A 214 -14.00 -16.53 -6.56
C PRO A 214 -13.66 -15.04 -6.56
N THR A 215 -13.51 -14.49 -5.35
CA THR A 215 -13.13 -13.09 -5.15
C THR A 215 -11.70 -12.84 -5.59
N ARG A 216 -11.43 -11.61 -6.00
CA ARG A 216 -10.09 -11.09 -6.26
C ARG A 216 -9.99 -9.77 -5.53
N PRO A 217 -9.67 -9.79 -4.24
CA PRO A 217 -9.78 -8.60 -3.40
C PRO A 217 -8.80 -7.50 -3.79
N PHE A 218 -7.83 -7.75 -4.68
CA PHE A 218 -6.91 -6.76 -5.24
C PHE A 218 -7.39 -6.15 -6.58
N ARG A 219 -8.62 -6.43 -7.02
CA ARG A 219 -9.10 -6.10 -8.38
C ARG A 219 -10.26 -5.12 -8.37
N VAL A 220 -10.25 -4.14 -9.28
CA VAL A 220 -11.40 -3.28 -9.59
C VAL A 220 -11.70 -3.26 -11.10
N ASN A 221 -13.00 -3.29 -11.43
CA ASN A 221 -13.51 -3.10 -12.78
C ASN A 221 -13.71 -1.61 -13.04
N ALA A 222 -12.70 -0.96 -13.61
CA ALA A 222 -12.57 0.50 -13.51
C ALA A 222 -13.24 1.27 -14.66
N GLY A 223 -13.56 0.62 -15.78
CA GLY A 223 -14.38 1.21 -16.83
C GLY A 223 -13.80 1.06 -18.23
N ALA A 224 -13.83 2.15 -19.00
CA ALA A 224 -13.40 2.23 -20.41
C ALA A 224 -12.14 3.12 -20.56
N PRO A 225 -11.45 3.17 -21.71
CA PRO A 225 -10.17 3.88 -21.84
C PRO A 225 -10.23 5.37 -21.44
N HIS A 226 -11.31 6.06 -21.80
CA HIS A 226 -11.53 7.49 -21.52
C HIS A 226 -11.96 7.78 -20.08
N THR A 227 -12.11 6.76 -19.24
CA THR A 227 -12.58 6.95 -17.87
C THR A 227 -11.49 7.61 -17.05
N TYR A 228 -11.82 8.68 -16.33
CA TYR A 228 -10.94 9.28 -15.34
C TYR A 228 -10.91 8.43 -14.07
N VAL A 229 -9.74 8.35 -13.43
CA VAL A 229 -9.54 7.77 -12.10
C VAL A 229 -8.94 8.81 -11.15
N MET A 230 -9.31 8.76 -9.87
CA MET A 230 -8.68 9.56 -8.82
C MET A 230 -7.30 8.98 -8.44
N MET A 231 -6.25 9.76 -8.65
CA MET A 231 -4.88 9.41 -8.29
C MET A 231 -4.63 9.60 -6.80
N GLY A 232 -3.61 8.92 -6.25
CA GLY A 232 -3.28 8.97 -4.82
C GLY A 232 -2.88 10.37 -4.31
N ASP A 233 -2.54 11.29 -5.20
CA ASP A 233 -2.23 12.70 -4.90
C ASP A 233 -3.44 13.65 -5.02
N GLY A 234 -4.64 13.12 -5.31
CA GLY A 234 -5.87 13.90 -5.49
C GLY A 234 -6.02 14.54 -6.87
N THR A 235 -5.13 14.24 -7.82
CA THR A 235 -5.32 14.57 -9.24
C THR A 235 -6.16 13.50 -9.95
N THR A 236 -6.53 13.75 -11.21
CA THR A 236 -7.26 12.78 -12.04
C THR A 236 -6.48 12.47 -13.31
N LYS A 237 -6.47 11.21 -13.71
CA LYS A 237 -5.77 10.73 -14.91
C LYS A 237 -6.71 9.86 -15.76
N TYR A 238 -6.52 9.80 -17.07
CA TYR A 238 -7.26 8.82 -17.87
C TYR A 238 -6.74 7.41 -17.57
N ILE A 239 -7.66 6.45 -17.47
CA ILE A 239 -7.31 5.05 -17.22
C ILE A 239 -6.42 4.47 -18.34
N SER A 240 -6.57 4.95 -19.57
CA SER A 240 -5.68 4.56 -20.68
C SER A 240 -4.23 5.00 -20.54
N GLU A 241 -3.95 5.97 -19.66
CA GLU A 241 -2.61 6.51 -19.41
C GLU A 241 -1.94 5.85 -18.21
N LEU A 242 -2.63 4.96 -17.49
CA LEU A 242 -2.11 4.31 -16.30
C LEU A 242 -0.99 3.32 -16.62
N GLU A 243 0.05 3.34 -15.79
CA GLU A 243 1.17 2.41 -15.88
C GLU A 243 1.34 1.64 -14.55
N ALA A 244 1.92 0.45 -14.63
CA ALA A 244 2.26 -0.31 -13.42
C ALA A 244 3.19 0.51 -12.53
N GLY A 245 2.90 0.57 -11.24
CA GLY A 245 3.58 1.45 -10.27
C GLY A 245 2.84 2.74 -9.97
N ASP A 246 1.84 3.14 -10.78
CA ASP A 246 1.02 4.31 -10.50
C ASP A 246 0.30 4.19 -9.15
N SER A 247 0.26 5.28 -8.39
CA SER A 247 -0.41 5.39 -7.09
C SER A 247 -1.82 5.94 -7.26
N ILE A 248 -2.83 5.15 -6.90
CA ILE A 248 -4.26 5.45 -7.03
C ILE A 248 -4.87 5.63 -5.64
N LEU A 249 -5.93 6.44 -5.53
CA LEU A 249 -6.64 6.62 -4.27
C LEU A 249 -7.64 5.47 -4.05
N GLY A 250 -7.35 4.62 -3.07
CA GLY A 250 -8.32 3.68 -2.51
C GLY A 250 -9.23 4.40 -1.53
N VAL A 251 -10.53 4.17 -1.63
CA VAL A 251 -11.56 4.86 -0.83
C VAL A 251 -12.53 3.86 -0.24
N SER A 252 -12.80 3.95 1.06
CA SER A 252 -13.81 3.15 1.75
C SER A 252 -15.20 3.77 1.62
N THR A 253 -16.25 3.01 1.95
CA THR A 253 -17.61 3.54 2.01
C THR A 253 -17.79 4.67 3.04
N SER A 254 -16.95 4.74 4.08
CA SER A 254 -16.96 5.83 5.07
C SER A 254 -16.21 7.08 4.60
N GLY A 255 -15.51 7.00 3.47
CA GLY A 255 -14.68 8.09 2.94
C GLY A 255 -13.24 8.06 3.44
N GLU A 256 -12.83 7.06 4.23
CA GLU A 256 -11.42 6.86 4.56
C GLU A 256 -10.63 6.57 3.29
N THR A 257 -9.43 7.15 3.19
CA THR A 257 -8.60 7.01 1.99
C THR A 257 -7.23 6.47 2.29
N ARG A 258 -6.67 5.73 1.32
CA ARG A 258 -5.28 5.29 1.35
C ARG A 258 -4.73 5.19 -0.07
N LYS A 259 -3.43 5.34 -0.22
CA LYS A 259 -2.76 5.14 -1.50
C LYS A 259 -2.63 3.65 -1.79
N ILE A 260 -2.93 3.25 -3.02
CA ILE A 260 -2.78 1.87 -3.47
C ILE A 260 -2.03 1.82 -4.80
N VAL A 261 -1.04 0.95 -4.88
CA VAL A 261 -0.15 0.85 -6.05
C VAL A 261 -0.74 -0.11 -7.09
N LEU A 262 -0.87 0.38 -8.32
CA LEU A 262 -1.31 -0.40 -9.46
C LEU A 262 -0.23 -1.42 -9.85
N GLY A 263 -0.58 -2.71 -9.91
CA GLY A 263 0.30 -3.77 -10.37
C GLY A 263 0.23 -3.98 -11.89
N ARG A 264 -0.99 -4.03 -12.45
CA ARG A 264 -1.19 -4.09 -13.91
C ARG A 264 -2.59 -3.62 -14.33
N VAL A 265 -2.70 -3.26 -15.60
CA VAL A 265 -3.97 -3.02 -16.30
C VAL A 265 -4.28 -4.20 -17.20
N LYS A 266 -5.46 -4.80 -17.03
CA LYS A 266 -5.98 -5.84 -17.92
C LYS A 266 -7.07 -5.25 -18.81
N ILE A 267 -6.86 -5.32 -20.13
CA ILE A 267 -7.78 -4.80 -21.15
C ILE A 267 -8.43 -5.97 -21.88
N GLU A 268 -9.75 -5.98 -21.98
CA GLU A 268 -10.51 -6.99 -22.72
C GLU A 268 -11.83 -6.44 -23.26
N GLN A 269 -12.25 -6.89 -24.44
CA GLN A 269 -13.54 -6.50 -25.02
C GLN A 269 -14.69 -7.20 -24.29
N ARG A 270 -15.62 -6.42 -23.74
CA ARG A 270 -16.77 -6.92 -22.98
C ARG A 270 -18.04 -6.13 -23.28
N PRO A 271 -19.23 -6.71 -23.11
CA PRO A 271 -20.47 -5.95 -23.06
C PRO A 271 -20.43 -4.92 -21.93
N MET A 272 -20.81 -3.69 -22.24
CA MET A 272 -20.77 -2.55 -21.33
C MET A 272 -22.18 -1.99 -21.09
N VAL A 273 -22.36 -1.35 -19.94
CA VAL A 273 -23.52 -0.52 -19.59
C VAL A 273 -23.06 0.91 -19.32
N LYS A 274 -23.84 1.89 -19.77
CA LYS A 274 -23.72 3.30 -19.39
C LYS A 274 -24.61 3.55 -18.18
N ILE A 275 -24.02 4.02 -17.09
CA ILE A 275 -24.74 4.42 -15.88
C ILE A 275 -24.69 5.93 -15.81
N THR A 276 -25.85 6.59 -15.86
CA THR A 276 -25.95 8.05 -15.73
C THR A 276 -26.40 8.38 -14.31
N GLY A 277 -25.65 9.26 -13.63
CA GLY A 277 -25.93 9.72 -12.28
C GLY A 277 -26.13 11.23 -12.23
N ARG A 278 -27.12 11.68 -11.46
CA ARG A 278 -27.42 13.09 -11.19
C ARG A 278 -27.12 13.44 -9.75
N LYS A 279 -26.54 14.62 -9.55
CA LYS A 279 -26.38 15.24 -8.23
C LYS A 279 -27.75 15.58 -7.61
N ILE A 280 -27.92 15.29 -6.32
CA ILE A 280 -29.22 15.47 -5.63
C ILE A 280 -29.47 16.94 -5.20
N ASN A 281 -28.42 17.76 -5.03
CA ASN A 281 -28.51 19.03 -4.29
C ASN A 281 -28.37 20.31 -5.13
N ILE A 282 -28.51 20.27 -6.46
CA ILE A 282 -28.35 21.49 -7.29
C ILE A 282 -29.66 21.83 -8.00
N LEU A 283 -30.16 23.04 -7.74
CA LEU A 283 -31.42 23.61 -8.27
C LEU A 283 -31.42 23.87 -9.79
N GLN A 284 -30.35 23.50 -10.51
CA GLN A 284 -30.25 23.66 -11.96
C GLN A 284 -30.36 22.30 -12.67
N GLN A 285 -31.38 22.16 -13.51
CA GLN A 285 -31.76 20.86 -14.09
C GLN A 285 -30.90 20.38 -15.26
N ASN A 286 -29.98 21.18 -15.81
CA ASN A 286 -29.36 20.88 -17.12
C ASN A 286 -27.84 20.60 -17.11
N ASP A 287 -27.12 20.76 -16.01
CA ASP A 287 -25.63 20.70 -16.02
C ASP A 287 -25.02 19.78 -14.92
N ASN A 288 -25.81 18.84 -14.41
CA ASN A 288 -25.49 18.07 -13.20
C ASN A 288 -25.48 16.55 -13.37
N THR A 289 -25.42 16.09 -14.62
CA THR A 289 -25.37 14.67 -14.96
C THR A 289 -23.96 14.28 -15.32
N SER A 290 -23.44 13.24 -14.68
CA SER A 290 -22.22 12.54 -15.09
C SER A 290 -22.57 11.11 -15.42
N HIS A 291 -21.69 10.42 -16.12
CA HIS A 291 -21.90 9.02 -16.44
C HIS A 291 -20.59 8.23 -16.33
N VAL A 292 -20.73 6.92 -16.27
CA VAL A 292 -19.60 5.98 -16.30
C VAL A 292 -19.99 4.74 -17.08
N PHE A 293 -19.04 4.17 -17.80
CA PHE A 293 -19.21 2.92 -18.52
C PHE A 293 -18.61 1.77 -17.72
N MET A 294 -19.41 0.74 -17.47
CA MET A 294 -19.00 -0.44 -16.70
C MET A 294 -19.27 -1.71 -17.47
N GLN A 295 -18.46 -2.74 -17.24
CA GLN A 295 -18.78 -4.07 -17.76
C GLN A 295 -20.13 -4.54 -17.21
N GLN A 296 -20.97 -5.09 -18.08
CA GLN A 296 -22.23 -5.72 -17.72
C GLN A 296 -21.95 -7.09 -17.07
N ALA A 297 -21.69 -7.10 -15.77
CA ALA A 297 -21.53 -8.33 -14.98
C ALA A 297 -21.90 -8.10 -13.50
N GLU A 298 -22.38 -9.14 -12.84
CA GLU A 298 -22.78 -9.14 -11.42
C GLU A 298 -21.61 -8.91 -10.46
N THR A 299 -20.38 -9.14 -10.93
CA THR A 299 -19.16 -8.89 -10.16
C THR A 299 -18.74 -7.41 -10.17
N VAL A 300 -19.30 -6.60 -11.07
CA VAL A 300 -19.04 -5.16 -11.13
C VAL A 300 -20.07 -4.44 -10.28
N ARG A 301 -19.62 -3.72 -9.25
CA ARG A 301 -20.49 -3.13 -8.26
C ARG A 301 -20.14 -1.67 -7.99
N LEU A 302 -21.17 -0.85 -7.82
CA LEU A 302 -21.05 0.50 -7.27
C LEU A 302 -21.44 0.48 -5.80
N VAL A 303 -21.01 1.46 -5.03
CA VAL A 303 -21.40 1.57 -3.61
C VAL A 303 -22.68 2.39 -3.49
N SER A 304 -23.69 1.88 -2.78
CA SER A 304 -24.93 2.62 -2.46
C SER A 304 -24.76 3.58 -1.28
N GLU A 305 -25.69 4.53 -1.12
CA GLU A 305 -25.71 5.43 0.05
C GLU A 305 -25.85 4.70 1.40
N HIS A 306 -26.35 3.46 1.37
CA HIS A 306 -26.46 2.58 2.53
C HIS A 306 -25.20 1.76 2.79
N LEU A 307 -24.06 2.13 2.16
CA LEU A 307 -22.76 1.48 2.33
C LEU A 307 -22.71 0.01 1.85
N HIS A 308 -23.65 -0.38 0.99
CA HIS A 308 -23.71 -1.71 0.38
C HIS A 308 -23.28 -1.65 -1.09
N ALA A 309 -22.52 -2.64 -1.54
CA ALA A 309 -22.17 -2.79 -2.94
C ALA A 309 -23.37 -3.33 -3.74
N VAL A 310 -23.72 -2.65 -4.83
CA VAL A 310 -24.84 -2.99 -5.71
C VAL A 310 -24.31 -3.34 -7.09
N ALA A 311 -24.67 -4.50 -7.60
CA ALA A 311 -24.26 -4.94 -8.94
C ALA A 311 -24.82 -4.03 -10.02
N VAL A 312 -24.02 -3.70 -11.02
CA VAL A 312 -24.47 -2.85 -12.14
C VAL A 312 -25.62 -3.47 -12.94
N THR A 313 -25.75 -4.79 -12.91
CA THR A 313 -26.86 -5.55 -13.50
C THR A 313 -28.17 -5.44 -12.73
N GLU A 314 -28.11 -4.98 -11.47
CA GLU A 314 -29.25 -4.84 -10.57
C GLU A 314 -29.59 -3.36 -10.29
N LEU A 315 -28.78 -2.43 -10.81
CA LEU A 315 -29.01 -1.00 -10.65
C LEU A 315 -30.29 -0.56 -11.36
N GLN A 316 -31.06 0.29 -10.69
CA GLN A 316 -32.32 0.83 -11.20
C GLN A 316 -32.34 2.36 -11.11
N PRO A 317 -33.04 3.05 -12.04
CA PRO A 317 -33.32 4.48 -11.90
C PRO A 317 -33.91 4.84 -10.53
N GLY A 318 -33.46 5.95 -9.97
CA GLY A 318 -33.86 6.45 -8.65
C GLY A 318 -33.05 5.89 -7.48
N GLN A 319 -32.27 4.82 -7.67
CA GLN A 319 -31.34 4.35 -6.63
C GLN A 319 -30.22 5.36 -6.41
N ARG A 320 -29.72 5.42 -5.17
CA ARG A 320 -28.64 6.33 -4.78
C ARG A 320 -27.34 5.60 -4.57
N ILE A 321 -26.30 6.10 -5.22
CA ILE A 321 -24.94 5.57 -5.19
C ILE A 321 -23.97 6.64 -4.71
N LEU A 322 -22.84 6.24 -4.13
CA LEU A 322 -21.80 7.14 -3.66
C LEU A 322 -20.85 7.49 -4.80
N GLY A 323 -20.42 8.74 -4.77
CA GLY A 323 -19.41 9.27 -5.66
C GLY A 323 -18.63 10.39 -4.99
N TRP A 324 -17.83 11.07 -5.78
CA TRP A 324 -17.09 12.25 -5.36
C TRP A 324 -17.32 13.38 -6.35
N GLU A 325 -17.37 14.60 -5.81
CA GLU A 325 -17.52 15.82 -6.58
C GLU A 325 -16.30 16.72 -6.42
N GLY A 326 -15.68 17.04 -7.56
CA GLY A 326 -14.55 17.96 -7.61
C GLY A 326 -14.96 19.42 -7.57
N HIS A 327 -14.03 20.27 -7.17
CA HIS A 327 -14.21 21.73 -7.18
C HIS A 327 -13.60 22.29 -8.47
N ASP A 328 -14.45 22.96 -9.28
CA ASP A 328 -14.19 23.62 -10.57
C ASP A 328 -13.36 22.87 -11.65
N ALA A 329 -13.48 23.32 -12.90
CA ALA A 329 -12.95 22.65 -14.09
C ALA A 329 -11.45 22.32 -14.00
N ARG A 330 -11.08 21.05 -14.21
CA ARG A 330 -9.69 20.61 -14.34
C ARG A 330 -9.41 20.16 -15.76
N HIS A 331 -8.28 20.59 -16.34
CA HIS A 331 -7.73 20.02 -17.58
C HIS A 331 -6.44 19.31 -17.21
N VAL A 332 -6.34 18.01 -17.52
CA VAL A 332 -5.11 17.24 -17.27
C VAL A 332 -4.65 17.36 -15.80
N GLY A 333 -5.58 17.20 -14.86
CA GLY A 333 -5.29 17.25 -13.42
C GLY A 333 -5.01 18.64 -12.82
N VAL A 334 -4.94 19.71 -13.64
CA VAL A 334 -4.67 21.08 -13.18
C VAL A 334 -5.97 21.91 -13.12
N PRO A 335 -6.24 22.67 -12.04
CA PRO A 335 -7.39 23.59 -11.98
C PRO A 335 -7.26 24.67 -13.06
N ILE A 336 -8.25 24.79 -13.96
CA ILE A 336 -8.33 25.89 -14.93
C ILE A 336 -9.56 26.74 -14.59
N GLN A 337 -9.37 28.06 -14.45
CA GLN A 337 -10.45 29.05 -14.30
C GLN A 337 -11.29 29.25 -15.59
N GLY A 338 -11.23 28.33 -16.55
CA GLY A 338 -11.85 28.40 -17.87
C GLY A 338 -12.68 27.16 -18.11
N GLY A 339 -13.97 27.36 -18.43
CA GLY A 339 -14.94 26.28 -18.59
C GLY A 339 -14.58 25.33 -19.73
N ILE A 340 -14.21 24.11 -19.37
CA ILE A 340 -14.18 22.96 -20.29
C ILE A 340 -15.54 22.28 -20.22
N GLU A 341 -16.12 22.01 -21.39
CA GLU A 341 -17.37 21.28 -21.54
C GLU A 341 -17.04 19.84 -21.95
N GLU A 342 -17.30 18.88 -21.05
CA GLU A 342 -17.21 17.43 -21.31
C GLU A 342 -18.64 16.92 -21.54
N ARG A 343 -18.92 16.26 -22.66
CA ARG A 343 -20.26 15.75 -23.05
C ARG A 343 -20.27 14.22 -23.15
#